data_AF-A0A957FK06-F1
#
_entry.id   AF-A0A957FK06-F1
#
_cell.length_a   1.000
_cell.length_b   1.000
_cell.length_c   1.000
_cell.angle_alpha   90.00
_cell.angle_beta   90.00
_cell.angle_gamma   90.00
#
_symmetry.space_group_name_H-M   'P 1'
#
loop_
_entity.id
_entity.type
_entity.pdbx_description
1 polymer ?
#
loop_
_entity_poly.entity_id
_entity_poly.type
_entity_poly.pdbx_seq_one_letter_code
_entity_poly.pdbx_strand_id
1 'polypeptide(L)'
;MKNVILRDLTENDLPALAALVSQVSVEPMSVSQLQDWHGRQPEGHIRRCQVAVDNAGQICGYNLLQHEAWEEAGLFYVEVIVKPERQR
;
A
#
# COMPACT_ATOMS: atom_id res chain seq x y z
N MET A 1 2.56 24.25 1.95
CA MET A 1 2.24 22.86 1.55
C MET A 1 3.27 21.93 2.17
N LYS A 2 2.85 20.88 2.88
CA LYS A 2 3.78 19.83 3.28
C LYS A 2 4.13 19.05 2.02
N ASN A 3 5.41 18.99 1.66
CA ASN A 3 5.84 18.15 0.54
C ASN A 3 5.59 16.69 0.89
N VAL A 4 5.03 15.96 -0.07
CA VAL A 4 4.79 14.52 -0.01
C VAL A 4 5.42 13.93 -1.25
N ILE A 5 6.19 12.86 -1.06
CA ILE A 5 6.84 12.12 -2.15
C ILE A 5 6.21 10.73 -2.21
N LEU A 6 5.87 10.30 -3.42
CA LEU A 6 5.52 8.92 -3.69
C LEU A 6 6.79 8.15 -4.01
N ARG A 7 6.95 6.98 -3.39
CA ARG A 7 8.01 6.03 -3.72
C ARG A 7 7.52 4.61 -3.58
N ASP A 8 8.24 3.68 -4.19
CA ASP A 8 7.95 2.26 -4.06
C ASP A 8 8.06 1.83 -2.59
N LEU A 9 7.17 0.91 -2.22
CA LEU A 9 7.16 0.27 -0.90
C LEU A 9 8.41 -0.59 -0.73
N THR A 10 9.00 -0.55 0.46
CA THR A 10 10.13 -1.40 0.86
C THR A 10 9.79 -2.22 2.10
N GLU A 11 10.58 -3.26 2.40
CA GLU A 11 10.35 -4.10 3.59
C GLU A 11 10.38 -3.31 4.91
N ASN A 12 11.17 -2.24 4.97
CA ASN A 12 11.26 -1.35 6.14
C ASN A 12 9.96 -0.58 6.41
N ASP A 13 9.09 -0.47 5.42
CA ASP A 13 7.82 0.24 5.53
C ASP A 13 6.70 -0.64 6.12
N LEU A 14 6.87 -1.96 6.10
CA LEU A 14 5.81 -2.92 6.42
C LEU A 14 5.23 -2.76 7.84
N PRO A 15 6.01 -2.45 8.90
CA PRO A 15 5.43 -2.14 10.21
C PRO A 15 4.51 -0.93 10.20
N ALA A 16 4.91 0.15 9.52
CA ALA A 16 4.11 1.37 9.42
C ALA A 16 2.89 1.19 8.50
N LEU A 17 3.04 0.41 7.43
CA LEU A 17 1.94 0.05 6.54
C LEU A 17 0.91 -0.83 7.25
N ALA A 18 1.32 -1.84 8.02
CA ALA A 18 0.42 -2.68 8.82
C ALA A 18 -0.46 -1.83 9.74
N ALA A 19 0.15 -0.86 10.44
CA ALA A 19 -0.58 0.07 11.31
C ALA A 19 -1.52 1.00 10.53
N LEU A 20 -1.18 1.36 9.28
CA LEU A 20 -2.03 2.20 8.43
C LEU A 20 -3.23 1.42 7.89
N VAL A 21 -3.00 0.26 7.27
CA VAL A 21 -4.04 -0.59 6.68
C VAL A 21 -5.03 -1.06 7.75
N SER A 22 -4.53 -1.46 8.91
CA SER A 22 -5.37 -1.90 10.04
C SER A 22 -6.34 -0.85 10.56
N GLN A 23 -6.19 0.44 10.21
CA GLN A 23 -7.16 1.49 10.59
C GLN A 23 -8.43 1.46 9.73
N VAL A 24 -8.37 0.85 8.54
CA VAL A 24 -9.48 0.80 7.58
C VAL A 24 -9.94 -0.62 7.28
N SER A 25 -9.20 -1.64 7.70
CA SER A 25 -9.58 -3.04 7.59
C SER A 25 -10.53 -3.48 8.72
N VAL A 26 -11.43 -4.42 8.40
CA VAL A 26 -12.31 -5.07 9.40
C VAL A 26 -11.48 -5.90 10.39
N GLU A 27 -10.48 -6.62 9.87
CA GLU A 27 -9.52 -7.38 10.67
C GLU A 27 -8.13 -6.72 10.54
N PRO A 28 -7.43 -6.45 11.66
CA PRO A 28 -6.09 -5.89 11.61
C PRO A 28 -5.11 -6.79 10.85
N MET A 29 -4.28 -6.19 10.01
CA MET A 29 -3.22 -6.89 9.28
C MET A 29 -1.93 -6.91 10.10
N SER A 30 -1.30 -8.08 10.21
CA SER A 30 0.03 -8.22 10.79
C SER A 30 1.14 -7.91 9.77
N VAL A 31 2.34 -7.61 10.28
CA VAL A 31 3.53 -7.43 9.44
C VAL A 31 3.85 -8.69 8.65
N SER A 32 3.73 -9.87 9.26
CA SER A 32 4.00 -11.14 8.59
C SER A 32 3.01 -11.42 7.45
N GLN A 33 1.73 -11.07 7.63
CA GLN A 33 0.73 -11.19 6.57
C GLN A 33 1.05 -10.27 5.38
N LEU A 34 1.48 -9.02 5.64
CA LEU A 34 1.92 -8.13 4.59
C LEU A 34 3.20 -8.62 3.90
N GLN A 35 4.18 -9.12 4.65
CA GLN A 35 5.41 -9.72 4.10
C GLN A 35 5.08 -10.89 3.16
N ASP A 36 4.26 -11.83 3.63
CA ASP A 36 3.83 -12.98 2.83
C ASP A 36 3.09 -12.55 1.56
N TRP A 37 2.22 -11.56 1.68
CA TRP A 37 1.44 -11.06 0.56
C TRP A 37 2.30 -10.33 -0.46
N HIS A 38 3.16 -9.40 -0.03
CA HIS A 38 4.06 -8.65 -0.91
C HIS A 38 5.16 -9.53 -1.52
N GLY A 39 5.64 -10.54 -0.80
CA GLY A 39 6.65 -11.47 -1.28
C GLY A 39 6.14 -12.45 -2.35
N ARG A 40 4.82 -12.59 -2.50
CA ARG A 40 4.20 -13.44 -3.52
C ARG A 40 3.79 -12.60 -4.73
N GLN A 41 4.34 -12.94 -5.89
CA GLN A 41 3.90 -12.44 -7.19
C GLN A 41 3.65 -13.62 -8.13
N PRO A 42 2.43 -14.19 -8.12
CA PRO A 42 2.11 -15.30 -9.01
C PRO A 42 2.15 -14.86 -10.49
N GLU A 43 2.40 -15.81 -11.39
CA GLU A 43 2.47 -15.55 -12.82
C GLU A 43 1.15 -14.96 -13.35
N GLY A 44 1.23 -13.93 -14.20
CA GLY A 44 0.06 -13.23 -14.74
C GLY A 44 -0.52 -12.15 -13.81
N HIS A 45 -0.03 -12.02 -12.58
CA HIS A 45 -0.45 -10.95 -11.68
C HIS A 45 0.44 -9.71 -11.84
N ILE A 46 -0.19 -8.53 -11.93
CA ILE A 46 0.50 -7.24 -11.83
C ILE A 46 0.17 -6.66 -10.46
N ARG A 47 1.20 -6.31 -9.70
CA ARG A 47 1.03 -5.57 -8.46
C ARG A 47 2.07 -4.46 -8.37
N ARG A 48 1.63 -3.27 -8.01
CA ARG A 48 2.50 -2.16 -7.61
C ARG A 48 1.96 -1.51 -6.34
N CYS A 49 2.87 -1.31 -5.39
CA CYS A 49 2.57 -0.71 -4.12
C CYS A 49 3.49 0.48 -3.90
N GLN A 50 2.92 1.63 -3.57
CA GLN A 50 3.69 2.83 -3.26
C GLN A 50 3.23 3.41 -1.93
N VAL A 51 4.16 4.10 -1.27
CA VAL A 51 3.88 4.84 -0.04
C VAL A 51 4.07 6.33 -0.30
N ALA A 52 3.16 7.11 0.27
CA ALA A 52 3.28 8.55 0.37
C ALA A 52 4.05 8.88 1.66
N VAL A 53 5.17 9.59 1.54
CA VAL A 53 6.05 9.91 2.66
C VAL A 53 6.20 11.42 2.76
N ASP A 54 6.06 11.97 3.98
CA ASP A 54 6.27 13.39 4.22
C ASP A 54 7.75 13.74 4.48
N ASN A 55 8.04 15.03 4.66
CA ASN A 55 9.39 15.53 4.92
C ASN A 55 10.07 14.96 6.19
N ALA A 56 9.30 14.41 7.12
CA ALA A 56 9.83 13.77 8.32
C ALA A 56 10.11 12.27 8.12
N GLY A 57 9.94 11.76 6.89
CA GLY A 57 10.07 10.34 6.60
C GLY A 57 8.87 9.51 7.05
N GLN A 58 7.76 10.15 7.43
CA GLN A 58 6.58 9.44 7.94
C GLN A 58 5.66 9.05 6.79
N ILE A 59 5.24 7.79 6.76
CA ILE A 59 4.20 7.33 5.84
C ILE A 59 2.89 8.04 6.18
N CYS A 60 2.32 8.74 5.20
CA CYS A 60 1.07 9.47 5.29
C CYS A 60 -0.03 8.89 4.39
N GLY A 61 0.32 7.95 3.52
CA GLY A 61 -0.62 7.21 2.69
C GLY A 61 0.02 6.03 1.97
N TYR A 62 -0.81 5.25 1.33
CA TYR A 62 -0.48 4.03 0.61
C TYR A 62 -1.35 3.94 -0.65
N ASN A 63 -0.78 3.44 -1.74
CA ASN A 63 -1.55 2.98 -2.89
C ASN A 63 -1.19 1.54 -3.24
N LEU A 64 -2.19 0.84 -3.78
CA LEU A 64 -2.08 -0.45 -4.42
C LEU A 64 -2.72 -0.35 -5.79
N LEU A 65 -1.97 -0.73 -6.81
CA LEU A 65 -2.48 -1.05 -8.14
C LEU A 65 -2.33 -2.56 -8.34
N GLN A 66 -3.43 -3.24 -8.66
CA GLN A 66 -3.45 -4.67 -8.86
C GLN A 66 -4.21 -5.05 -10.13
N HIS A 67 -3.70 -6.05 -10.85
CA HIS A 67 -4.40 -6.80 -11.87
C HIS A 67 -4.20 -8.29 -11.60
N GLU A 68 -5.31 -9.02 -11.49
CA GLU A 68 -5.30 -10.46 -11.27
C GLU A 68 -5.29 -11.21 -12.61
N ALA A 69 -4.68 -12.39 -12.65
CA ALA A 69 -4.52 -13.15 -13.90
C ALA A 69 -5.85 -13.55 -14.59
N TRP A 70 -6.96 -13.54 -13.85
CA TRP A 70 -8.30 -13.86 -14.36
C TRP A 70 -9.10 -12.61 -14.77
N GLU A 71 -8.57 -11.40 -14.58
CA GLU A 71 -9.23 -10.17 -14.99
C GLU A 71 -9.08 -9.91 -16.49
N GLU A 72 -10.04 -9.20 -17.08
CA GLU A 72 -9.94 -8.75 -18.47
C GLU A 72 -8.78 -7.76 -18.62
N ALA A 73 -8.06 -7.84 -19.73
CA ALA A 73 -6.92 -6.96 -20.00
C ALA A 73 -7.32 -5.47 -19.93
N GLY A 74 -6.55 -4.70 -19.16
CA GLY A 74 -6.79 -3.27 -18.95
C GLY A 74 -7.68 -2.92 -17.75
N LEU A 75 -8.26 -3.92 -17.07
CA LEU A 75 -8.92 -3.71 -15.78
C LEU A 75 -7.89 -3.74 -14.65
N PHE A 76 -7.98 -2.78 -13.76
CA PHE A 76 -7.12 -2.71 -12.58
C PHE A 76 -7.94 -2.34 -11.35
N TYR A 77 -7.66 -3.04 -10.25
CA TYR A 77 -8.08 -2.63 -8.92
C TYR A 77 -7.11 -1.57 -8.39
N VAL A 78 -7.67 -0.50 -7.83
CA VAL A 78 -6.90 0.56 -7.17
C VAL A 78 -7.42 0.73 -5.76
N GLU A 79 -6.52 0.64 -4.79
CA GLU A 79 -6.78 0.99 -3.40
C GLU A 79 -5.87 2.14 -3.00
N VAL A 80 -6.44 3.12 -2.29
CA VAL A 80 -5.72 4.27 -1.76
C VAL A 80 -6.14 4.48 -0.31
N ILE A 81 -5.15 4.51 0.58
CA ILE A 81 -5.35 4.80 2.00
C ILE A 81 -4.60 6.07 2.33
N VAL A 82 -5.29 7.03 2.93
CA VAL A 82 -4.70 8.30 3.40
C VAL A 82 -4.98 8.43 4.88
N LYS A 83 -3.94 8.73 5.67
CA LYS A 83 -4.10 8.99 7.11
C LYS A 83 -5.18 10.05 7.35
N PRO A 84 -6.15 9.83 8.25
CA PRO A 84 -7.27 10.76 8.45
C PRO A 84 -6.84 12.20 8.71
N GLU A 85 -5.77 12.40 9.47
CA GLU A 85 -5.22 13.72 9.81
C GLU A 85 -4.54 14.44 8.63
N ARG A 86 -4.50 13.83 7.44
CA ARG A 86 -3.89 14.37 6.21
C ARG A 86 -4.90 14.63 5.08
N GLN A 87 -6.20 14.43 5.32
CA GLN A 87 -7.25 14.55 4.29
C GLN A 87 -7.73 16.01 4.02
N ARG A 88 -7.08 17.03 4.58
CA ARG A 88 -7.52 18.43 4.51
C ARG A 88 -6.37 19.40 4.19
#